data_AF-A0A3D5JUZ8-F1
#
_entry.id   AF-A0A3D5JUZ8-F1
#
_cell.length_a   1.000
_cell.length_b   1.000
_cell.length_c   1.000
_cell.angle_alpha   90.00
_cell.angle_beta   90.00
_cell.angle_gamma   90.00
#
_symmetry.space_group_name_H-M   'P 1'
#
loop_
_entity.id
_entity.type
_entity.pdbx_description
1 polymer ?
#
loop_
_entity_poly.entity_id
_entity_poly.type
_entity_poly.pdbx_seq_one_letter_code
_entity_poly.pdbx_strand_id
1 'polypeptide(L)'
;MTWLTRTTRRVPACDGTLRNKIFWPSSLPVWLCCVALIGLWVSSASGQSITYIHTDALGSVVAESDANGNVIKRYGYEPYAAVVAGEITDRPGYSGHVSDAATGLSYMQQRYMDPQLGVFPSVDPVTAYEQPTNQFSRYR
;
A
#
# COMPACT_ATOMS: atom_id res chain seq x y z
N MET A 1 -26.66 -1.36 -97.59
CA MET A 1 -26.95 -0.05 -96.98
C MET A 1 -26.37 -0.05 -95.57
N THR A 2 -25.73 0.95 -94.99
CA THR A 2 -25.21 2.26 -95.39
C THR A 2 -24.51 2.75 -94.11
N TRP A 3 -23.18 2.93 -94.17
CA TRP A 3 -22.37 3.97 -93.49
C TRP A 3 -22.02 3.96 -91.98
N LEU A 4 -20.77 4.40 -91.77
CA LEU A 4 -19.99 4.75 -90.57
C LEU A 4 -20.68 5.73 -89.60
N THR A 5 -20.27 5.71 -88.31
CA THR A 5 -19.45 6.82 -87.75
C THR A 5 -18.84 6.49 -86.37
N ARG A 6 -17.54 6.78 -86.30
CA ARG A 6 -16.65 6.85 -85.14
C ARG A 6 -17.20 7.85 -84.11
N THR A 7 -17.31 7.43 -82.84
CA THR A 7 -17.35 8.35 -81.69
C THR A 7 -16.15 8.06 -80.78
N THR A 8 -15.44 9.12 -80.44
CA THR A 8 -14.16 9.15 -79.72
C THR A 8 -14.31 8.83 -78.23
N ARG A 9 -13.29 8.18 -77.66
CA ARG A 9 -13.13 7.89 -76.22
C ARG A 9 -13.13 9.16 -75.37
N ARG A 10 -13.65 9.07 -74.14
CA ARG A 10 -12.98 9.59 -72.94
C ARG A 10 -13.11 8.58 -71.80
N VAL A 11 -11.96 8.09 -71.34
CA VAL A 11 -11.81 7.37 -70.07
C VAL A 11 -11.92 8.42 -68.96
N PRO A 12 -12.77 8.25 -67.93
CA PRO A 12 -12.79 9.17 -66.80
C PRO A 12 -11.48 9.01 -66.01
N ALA A 13 -10.89 10.17 -65.69
CA ALA A 13 -9.63 10.30 -64.99
C ALA A 13 -9.61 9.56 -63.64
N CYS A 14 -8.47 8.95 -63.30
CA CYS A 14 -8.14 8.63 -61.92
C CYS A 14 -8.03 9.94 -61.13
N ASP A 15 -8.97 10.21 -60.25
CA ASP A 15 -8.82 11.23 -59.22
C ASP A 15 -8.44 10.57 -57.90
N GLY A 16 -7.39 11.11 -57.30
CA GLY A 16 -6.72 10.55 -56.15
C GLY A 16 -7.33 10.99 -54.83
N THR A 17 -6.62 10.60 -53.78
CA THR A 17 -6.68 11.20 -52.44
C THR A 17 -7.71 10.56 -51.49
N LEU A 18 -7.38 9.37 -51.01
CA LEU A 18 -7.86 8.86 -49.72
C LEU A 18 -7.28 9.71 -48.59
N ARG A 19 -7.98 10.78 -48.21
CA ARG A 19 -7.68 11.54 -46.98
C ARG A 19 -8.48 10.97 -45.81
N ASN A 20 -7.76 10.26 -44.95
CA ASN A 20 -8.10 9.90 -43.58
C ASN A 20 -8.87 11.04 -42.88
N LYS A 21 -10.16 10.83 -42.60
CA LYS A 21 -10.95 11.74 -41.77
C LYS A 21 -10.76 11.35 -40.30
N ILE A 22 -9.66 11.79 -39.71
CA ILE A 22 -9.57 11.94 -38.26
C ILE A 22 -10.36 13.20 -37.94
N PHE A 23 -11.55 13.01 -37.40
CA PHE A 23 -12.48 14.06 -37.01
C PHE A 23 -11.97 14.72 -35.72
N TRP A 24 -11.16 15.77 -35.85
CA TRP A 24 -10.84 16.69 -34.75
C TRP A 24 -11.94 17.75 -34.65
N PRO A 25 -12.72 17.81 -33.56
CA PRO A 25 -13.69 18.89 -33.36
C PRO A 25 -12.95 20.22 -33.13
N SER A 26 -13.12 21.15 -34.07
CA SER A 26 -12.45 22.44 -34.16
C SER A 26 -13.23 23.55 -33.44
N SER A 27 -13.40 23.49 -32.11
CA SER A 27 -14.15 24.55 -31.41
C SER A 27 -13.85 24.77 -29.92
N LEU A 28 -12.72 24.29 -29.39
CA LEU A 28 -12.26 24.74 -28.07
C LEU A 28 -11.17 25.81 -28.24
N PRO A 29 -11.33 27.03 -27.67
CA PRO A 29 -10.34 28.08 -27.83
C PRO A 29 -9.00 27.64 -27.24
N VAL A 30 -7.90 27.92 -27.93
CA VAL A 30 -6.55 27.46 -27.57
C VAL A 30 -6.19 27.82 -26.11
N TRP A 31 -6.72 28.93 -25.60
CA TRP A 31 -6.56 29.33 -24.19
C TRP A 31 -7.21 28.35 -23.18
N LEU A 32 -8.34 27.72 -23.53
CA LEU A 32 -8.95 26.65 -22.73
C LEU A 32 -8.06 25.39 -22.70
N CYS A 33 -7.35 25.11 -23.80
CA CYS A 33 -6.36 24.04 -23.85
C CYS A 33 -5.11 24.39 -23.03
N CYS A 34 -4.64 25.64 -23.07
CA CYS A 34 -3.53 26.11 -22.25
C CYS A 34 -3.85 26.08 -20.74
N VAL A 35 -5.05 26.48 -20.33
CA VAL A 35 -5.49 26.40 -18.93
C VAL A 35 -5.64 24.95 -18.47
N ALA A 36 -6.15 24.07 -19.34
CA ALA A 36 -6.22 22.63 -19.05
C ALA A 36 -4.81 22.00 -18.93
N LEU A 37 -3.86 22.41 -19.79
CA LEU A 37 -2.47 21.94 -19.72
C LEU A 37 -1.75 22.48 -18.48
N ILE A 38 -1.99 23.71 -18.05
CA ILE A 38 -1.43 24.28 -16.80
C ILE A 38 -2.05 23.62 -15.56
N GLY A 39 -3.35 23.33 -15.57
CA GLY A 39 -4.04 22.60 -14.49
C GLY A 39 -3.59 21.14 -14.35
N LEU A 40 -3.11 20.52 -15.43
CA LEU A 40 -2.53 19.18 -15.43
C LEU A 40 -1.13 19.11 -14.78
N TRP A 41 -0.48 20.26 -14.55
CA TRP A 41 0.79 20.37 -13.81
C TRP A 41 0.60 20.59 -12.31
N VAL A 42 -0.63 20.61 -11.80
CA VAL A 42 -0.88 20.68 -10.35
C VAL A 42 -0.57 19.31 -9.75
N SER A 43 0.68 19.13 -9.33
CA SER A 43 1.12 18.00 -8.52
C SER A 43 0.38 18.03 -7.18
N SER A 44 -0.35 16.97 -6.85
CA SER A 44 -0.93 16.76 -5.53
C SER A 44 0.19 16.77 -4.49
N ALA A 45 0.24 17.80 -3.64
CA ALA A 45 1.10 17.78 -2.47
C ALA A 45 0.58 16.69 -1.51
N SER A 46 1.37 15.65 -1.25
CA SER A 46 1.05 14.68 -0.21
C SER A 46 1.15 15.38 1.15
N GLY A 47 0.02 15.53 1.84
CA GLY A 47 0.01 16.01 3.21
C GLY A 47 0.74 15.03 4.11
N GLN A 48 1.75 15.50 4.85
CA GLN A 48 2.40 14.70 5.88
C GLN A 48 1.50 14.66 7.12
N SER A 49 0.99 13.49 7.47
CA SER A 49 0.29 13.27 8.73
C SER A 49 1.27 12.81 9.80
N ILE A 50 1.41 13.60 10.87
CA ILE A 50 2.22 13.23 12.03
C ILE A 50 1.32 12.44 13.00
N THR A 51 1.76 11.24 13.36
CA THR A 51 1.12 10.42 14.39
C THR A 51 2.10 10.21 15.53
N TYR A 52 1.68 10.47 16.76
CA TYR A 52 2.47 10.26 17.96
C TYR A 52 2.09 8.93 18.59
N ILE A 53 3.11 8.14 18.93
CA ILE A 53 2.97 6.82 19.55
C ILE A 53 3.23 6.97 21.05
N HIS A 54 2.28 6.53 21.86
CA HIS A 54 2.39 6.50 23.32
C HIS A 54 2.68 5.09 23.78
N THR A 55 3.77 4.91 24.52
CA THR A 55 4.21 3.60 24.99
C THR A 55 4.10 3.46 26.51
N ASP A 56 3.97 2.23 27.00
CA ASP A 56 4.09 1.91 28.43
C ASP A 56 5.57 1.80 28.88
N ALA A 57 5.78 1.33 30.12
CA ALA A 57 7.11 1.14 30.69
C ALA A 57 7.92 0.00 30.03
N LEU A 58 7.27 -0.98 29.41
CA LEU A 58 7.91 -2.06 28.65
C LEU A 58 8.17 -1.64 27.19
N GLY A 59 7.62 -0.52 26.75
CA GLY A 59 7.66 -0.06 25.37
C GLY A 59 6.53 -0.61 24.49
N SER A 60 5.47 -1.18 25.09
CA SER A 60 4.26 -1.57 24.35
C SER A 60 3.46 -0.35 23.91
N VAL A 61 2.91 -0.36 22.69
CA VAL A 61 2.14 0.77 22.13
C VAL A 61 0.72 0.80 22.69
N VAL A 62 0.39 1.76 23.56
CA VAL A 62 -0.92 1.81 24.23
C VAL A 62 -1.89 2.77 23.54
N ALA A 63 -1.38 3.82 22.90
CA ALA A 63 -2.23 4.77 22.18
C ALA A 63 -1.50 5.45 21.02
N GLU A 64 -2.27 5.90 20.03
CA GLU A 64 -1.81 6.76 18.94
C GLU A 64 -2.62 8.05 18.95
N SER A 65 -1.95 9.20 18.86
CA SER A 65 -2.61 10.52 18.78
C SER A 65 -2.20 11.30 17.53
N ASP A 66 -3.09 12.16 17.04
CA ASP A 66 -2.84 13.04 15.91
C ASP A 66 -1.98 14.26 16.30
N ALA A 67 -1.67 15.08 15.30
CA ALA A 67 -0.93 16.35 15.47
C ALA A 67 -1.64 17.36 16.40
N ASN A 68 -2.95 17.25 16.59
CA ASN A 68 -3.76 18.11 17.43
C ASN A 68 -3.92 17.55 18.87
N GLY A 69 -3.33 16.40 19.17
CA GLY A 69 -3.43 15.73 20.46
C GLY A 69 -4.71 14.90 20.66
N ASN A 70 -5.51 14.69 19.61
CA ASN A 70 -6.66 13.80 19.68
C ASN A 70 -6.22 12.34 19.58
N VAL A 71 -6.80 11.46 20.41
CA VAL A 71 -6.45 10.04 20.42
C VAL A 71 -7.19 9.33 19.28
N ILE A 72 -6.42 8.81 18.32
CA ILE A 72 -6.93 8.10 17.14
C ILE A 72 -7.23 6.64 17.50
N LYS A 73 -6.30 5.99 18.21
CA LYS A 73 -6.38 4.56 18.56
C LYS A 73 -5.91 4.32 19.98
N ARG A 74 -6.45 3.26 20.59
CA ARG A 74 -6.02 2.73 21.87
C ARG A 74 -5.87 1.22 21.75
N TYR A 75 -4.82 0.70 22.36
CA TYR A 75 -4.53 -0.71 22.43
C TYR A 75 -4.47 -1.15 23.90
N GLY A 76 -4.95 -2.35 24.18
CA GLY A 76 -4.87 -2.98 25.49
C GLY A 76 -4.22 -4.35 25.35
N TYR A 77 -3.18 -4.60 26.15
CA TYR A 77 -2.46 -5.87 26.18
C TYR A 77 -2.60 -6.55 27.54
N GLU A 78 -2.74 -7.87 27.53
CA GLU A 78 -2.52 -8.72 28.70
C GLU A 78 -1.02 -8.90 28.98
N PRO A 79 -0.62 -9.43 30.16
CA PRO A 79 0.79 -9.60 30.52
C PRO A 79 1.62 -10.45 29.54
N TYR A 80 0.98 -11.27 28.70
CA TYR A 80 1.62 -12.09 27.68
C TYR A 80 1.31 -11.62 26.25
N ALA A 81 1.03 -10.33 26.07
CA ALA A 81 0.77 -9.69 24.77
C ALA A 81 -0.54 -10.05 24.06
N ALA A 82 -1.45 -10.80 24.70
CA ALA A 82 -2.77 -11.00 24.16
C ALA A 82 -3.50 -9.65 24.06
N VAL A 83 -4.06 -9.35 22.89
CA VAL A 83 -4.73 -8.06 22.62
C VAL A 83 -6.15 -8.13 23.14
N VAL A 84 -6.46 -7.31 24.14
CA VAL A 84 -7.81 -7.16 24.73
C VAL A 84 -8.62 -6.11 23.97
N ALA A 85 -7.95 -5.05 23.54
CA ALA A 85 -8.57 -3.93 22.85
C ALA A 85 -7.67 -3.48 21.70
N GLY A 86 -8.26 -3.33 20.51
CA GLY A 86 -7.55 -2.97 19.28
C GLY A 86 -7.43 -4.13 18.30
N GLU A 87 -6.88 -3.84 17.12
CA GLU A 87 -6.64 -4.82 16.07
C GLU A 87 -5.15 -5.17 15.99
N ILE A 88 -4.86 -6.45 15.72
CA ILE A 88 -3.51 -6.91 15.43
C ILE A 88 -3.17 -6.45 14.01
N THR A 89 -2.10 -5.68 13.87
CA THR A 89 -1.59 -5.23 12.58
C THR A 89 -0.09 -5.52 12.48
N ASP A 90 0.45 -5.54 11.25
CA ASP A 90 1.89 -5.76 10.99
C ASP A 90 2.74 -4.53 11.36
N ARG A 91 2.70 -4.18 12.64
CA ARG A 91 3.34 -3.00 13.22
C ARG A 91 3.94 -3.34 14.60
N PRO A 92 4.85 -2.50 15.12
CA PRO A 92 5.28 -2.60 16.50
C PRO A 92 4.08 -2.50 17.45
N GLY A 93 3.93 -3.50 18.31
CA GLY A 93 2.85 -3.58 19.30
C GLY A 93 3.42 -3.80 20.69
N TYR A 94 3.35 -5.03 21.18
CA TYR A 94 3.79 -5.39 22.52
C TYR A 94 5.31 -5.33 22.69
N SER A 95 5.78 -4.69 23.76
CA SER A 95 7.21 -4.51 24.08
C SER A 95 8.05 -3.95 22.91
N GLY A 96 7.44 -3.22 21.98
CA GLY A 96 8.08 -2.69 20.77
C GLY A 96 8.35 -3.73 19.67
N HIS A 97 7.91 -4.97 19.83
CA HIS A 97 8.07 -6.03 18.85
C HIS A 97 6.96 -6.02 17.81
N VAL A 98 7.26 -6.48 16.59
CA VAL A 98 6.28 -6.52 15.49
C VAL A 98 5.32 -7.68 15.73
N SER A 99 4.02 -7.39 15.75
CA SER A 99 2.99 -8.42 15.69
C SER A 99 2.72 -8.80 14.23
N ASP A 100 2.61 -10.09 13.94
CA ASP A 100 2.14 -10.60 12.66
C ASP A 100 0.62 -10.81 12.71
N ALA A 101 -0.12 -10.07 11.89
CA ALA A 101 -1.58 -10.13 11.86
C ALA A 101 -2.10 -11.43 11.22
N ALA A 102 -1.32 -12.10 10.38
CA ALA A 102 -1.75 -13.34 9.73
C ALA A 102 -1.72 -14.53 10.69
N THR A 103 -0.71 -14.60 11.56
CA THR A 103 -0.54 -15.69 12.52
C THR A 103 -0.96 -15.34 13.94
N GLY A 104 -1.04 -14.04 14.27
CA GLY A 104 -1.26 -13.55 15.62
C GLY A 104 -0.03 -13.68 16.53
N LEU A 105 1.14 -14.05 15.98
CA LEU A 105 2.38 -14.21 16.75
C LEU A 105 3.16 -12.90 16.84
N SER A 106 3.94 -12.72 17.90
CA SER A 106 4.84 -11.57 18.06
C SER A 106 6.28 -11.94 17.74
N TYR A 107 6.92 -11.21 16.85
CA TYR A 107 8.31 -11.46 16.45
C TYR A 107 9.31 -10.73 17.35
N MET A 108 9.99 -11.49 18.20
CA MET A 108 10.96 -10.99 19.19
C MET A 108 12.40 -11.19 18.72
N GLN A 109 12.71 -10.71 17.51
CA GLN A 109 14.03 -10.73 16.86
C GLN A 109 14.56 -12.12 16.45
N GLN A 110 14.63 -13.07 17.37
CA GLN A 110 15.17 -14.41 17.06
C GLN A 110 14.08 -15.47 17.02
N ARG A 111 12.98 -15.26 17.75
CA ARG A 111 11.89 -16.24 17.91
C ARG A 111 10.53 -15.54 17.82
N TYR A 112 9.52 -16.32 17.42
CA TYR A 112 8.12 -15.90 17.49
C TYR A 112 7.54 -16.32 18.83
N MET A 113 6.81 -15.43 19.49
CA MET A 113 6.11 -15.69 20.75
C MET A 113 4.61 -15.83 20.48
N ASP A 114 3.99 -16.84 21.08
CA ASP A 114 2.54 -17.03 21.02
C ASP A 114 1.87 -16.28 22.19
N PRO A 115 1.11 -15.20 21.91
CA PRO A 115 0.49 -14.40 22.96
C PRO A 115 -0.67 -15.11 23.67
N GLN A 116 -1.26 -16.16 23.09
CA GLN A 116 -2.33 -16.93 23.73
C GLN A 116 -1.79 -17.88 24.80
N LEU A 117 -0.64 -18.48 24.53
CA LEU A 117 0.01 -19.43 25.45
C LEU A 117 1.07 -18.77 26.34
N GLY A 118 1.60 -17.61 25.96
CA GLY A 118 2.68 -16.92 26.65
C GLY A 118 4.03 -17.65 26.58
N VAL A 119 4.27 -18.40 25.50
CA VAL A 119 5.50 -19.21 25.30
C VAL A 119 6.02 -19.10 23.87
N PHE A 120 7.28 -19.48 23.68
CA PHE A 120 7.87 -19.64 22.35
C PHE A 120 7.58 -21.06 21.83
N PRO A 121 6.99 -21.25 20.64
CA PRO A 121 6.79 -22.58 20.06
C PRO A 121 8.09 -23.19 19.53
N SER A 122 9.12 -22.37 19.26
CA SER A 122 10.45 -22.83 18.85
C SER A 122 11.38 -23.06 20.05
N VAL A 123 12.20 -24.11 19.99
CA VAL A 123 13.22 -24.44 20.99
C VAL A 123 14.36 -23.40 20.99
N ASP A 124 14.79 -22.97 22.18
CA ASP A 124 16.00 -22.15 22.35
C ASP A 124 17.27 -22.93 21.92
N PRO A 125 18.09 -22.40 20.99
CA PRO A 125 19.38 -23.01 20.62
C PRO A 125 20.37 -23.09 21.80
N VAL A 126 20.26 -22.21 22.81
CA VAL A 126 21.11 -22.29 24.00
C VAL A 126 20.71 -23.51 24.83
N THR A 127 21.69 -24.33 25.17
CA THR A 127 21.44 -25.62 25.82
C THR A 127 21.67 -25.53 27.33
N ALA A 128 20.88 -26.26 28.11
CA ALA A 128 20.99 -26.31 29.57
C ALA A 128 22.35 -26.84 30.09
N TYR A 129 23.25 -27.33 29.24
CA TYR A 129 24.59 -27.71 29.67
C TYR A 129 25.44 -26.50 30.08
N GLU A 130 25.15 -25.31 29.55
CA GLU A 130 25.89 -24.08 29.87
C GLU A 130 25.45 -23.48 31.20
N GLN A 131 24.14 -23.41 31.46
CA GLN A 131 23.58 -22.95 32.75
C GLN A 131 22.33 -23.78 33.13
N PRO A 132 22.50 -24.95 33.79
CA PRO A 132 21.41 -25.89 34.01
C PRO A 132 20.23 -25.24 34.70
N THR A 133 20.42 -24.57 35.83
CA THR A 133 19.34 -23.99 36.65
C THR A 133 18.45 -22.98 35.92
N ASN A 134 19.02 -22.16 35.04
CA ASN A 134 18.29 -21.06 34.39
C ASN A 134 17.77 -21.43 32.99
N GLN A 135 18.36 -22.42 32.33
CA GLN A 135 18.11 -22.76 30.92
C GLN A 135 17.40 -24.12 30.75
N PHE A 136 16.88 -24.73 31.81
CA PHE A 136 16.13 -25.98 31.71
C PHE A 136 14.86 -25.86 30.84
N SER A 137 14.19 -24.70 30.86
CA SER A 137 12.95 -24.45 30.11
C SER A 137 13.24 -23.90 28.72
N ARG A 138 13.29 -24.77 27.70
CA ARG A 138 13.68 -24.37 26.32
C ARG A 138 12.60 -23.60 25.53
N TYR A 139 11.41 -23.46 26.11
CA TYR A 139 10.23 -22.82 25.50
C TYR A 139 9.77 -21.56 26.26
N ARG A 140 10.46 -21.20 27.34
CA ARG A 140 10.22 -19.96 28.09
C ARG A 140 11.16 -18.86 27.68
#